data_AF-A0A0B2R2G3-F1
#
_entry.id   AF-A0A0B2R2G3-F1
#
_cell.length_a   1.000
_cell.length_b   1.000
_cell.length_c   1.000
_cell.angle_alpha   90.00
_cell.angle_beta   90.00
_cell.angle_gamma   90.00
#
_symmetry.space_group_name_H-M   'P 1'
#
loop_
_entity.id
_entity.type
_entity.pdbx_description
1 polymer ?
#
loop_
_entity_poly.entity_id
_entity_poly.type
_entity_poly.pdbx_seq_one_letter_code
_entity_poly.pdbx_strand_id
1 'polypeptide(L)' 'WGCPPSKFPWTYESKETSYLLEGKVKVTPSGATESVEIAAGDFVEFPKGMSCTWDVS' A
#
# COMPACT_ATOMS: atom_id res chain seq x y z
N TRP A 1 -16.06 -4.23 -1.80
CA TRP A 1 -15.49 -4.78 -0.56
C TRP A 1 -15.57 -3.67 0.48
N GLY A 2 -16.21 -3.89 1.63
CA GLY A 2 -16.54 -2.85 2.62
C GLY A 2 -15.59 -2.84 3.80
N CYS A 3 -14.29 -2.64 3.55
CA CYS A 3 -13.33 -2.50 4.64
C CYS A 3 -13.36 -1.04 5.11
N PRO A 4 -13.67 -0.78 6.39
CA PRO A 4 -13.64 0.58 6.92
C PRO A 4 -12.21 1.13 6.83
N PRO A 5 -12.05 2.47 6.76
CA PRO A 5 -10.75 3.11 6.73
C PRO A 5 -9.85 2.54 7.83
N SER A 6 -8.72 1.96 7.43
CA SER A 6 -7.88 1.18 8.33
C SER A 6 -6.42 1.41 8.01
N LYS A 7 -5.61 1.49 9.07
CA LYS A 7 -4.17 1.66 8.99
C LYS A 7 -3.47 0.43 9.55
N PHE A 8 -2.61 -0.20 8.77
CA PHE A 8 -1.91 -1.40 9.19
C PHE A 8 -0.47 -1.47 8.63
N PRO A 9 0.48 -1.97 9.41
CA PRO A 9 1.82 -2.28 8.91
C PRO A 9 1.77 -3.55 8.07
N TRP A 10 2.53 -3.57 6.98
CA TRP A 10 2.66 -4.72 6.09
C TRP A 10 4.11 -4.90 5.64
N THR A 11 4.57 -6.15 5.65
CA THR A 11 5.90 -6.53 5.18
C THR A 11 5.76 -7.56 4.07
N TYR A 12 6.37 -7.26 2.93
CA TYR A 12 6.31 -8.13 1.75
C TYR A 12 7.39 -9.22 1.84
N GLU A 13 7.00 -10.47 2.04
CA GLU A 13 7.93 -11.62 2.09
C GLU A 13 8.46 -12.03 0.70
N SER A 14 7.80 -11.58 -0.35
CA SER A 14 8.13 -11.79 -1.75
C SER A 14 7.82 -10.53 -2.56
N LYS A 15 8.26 -10.50 -3.84
CA LYS A 15 7.86 -9.42 -4.74
C LYS A 15 6.36 -9.55 -5.01
N GLU A 16 5.59 -8.53 -4.67
CA GLU A 16 4.15 -8.51 -4.86
C GLU A 16 3.76 -7.38 -5.81
N THR A 17 2.71 -7.59 -6.58
CA THR A 17 2.20 -6.59 -7.51
C THR A 17 0.71 -6.43 -7.28
N SER A 18 0.27 -5.19 -7.08
CA SER A 18 -1.11 -4.87 -6.72
C SER A 18 -1.69 -3.89 -7.73
N TYR A 19 -2.91 -4.19 -8.17
CA TYR A 19 -3.70 -3.31 -9.02
C TYR A 19 -4.90 -2.84 -8.24
N LEU A 20 -5.01 -1.54 -8.01
CA LEU A 20 -6.10 -0.99 -7.21
C LEU A 20 -7.32 -0.79 -8.11
N LEU A 21 -8.36 -1.60 -7.91
CA LEU A 21 -9.58 -1.53 -8.72
C LEU A 21 -10.44 -0.32 -8.34
N GLU A 22 -10.60 -0.06 -7.05
CA GLU A 22 -11.43 1.01 -6.50
C GLU A 22 -10.84 1.49 -5.15
N GLY A 23 -11.12 2.75 -4.79
CA GLY A 23 -10.66 3.35 -3.53
C GLY A 23 -9.35 4.13 -3.65
N LYS A 24 -8.84 4.57 -2.48
CA LYS A 24 -7.57 5.28 -2.35
C LYS A 24 -6.82 4.76 -1.14
N VAL A 25 -5.52 4.53 -1.30
CA VAL A 25 -4.64 4.08 -0.22
C VAL A 25 -3.39 4.95 -0.21
N LYS A 26 -2.91 5.30 0.96
CA LYS A 26 -1.60 5.91 1.16
C LYS A 26 -0.64 4.87 1.74
N VAL A 27 0.46 4.63 1.05
CA VAL A 27 1.50 3.69 1.46
C VAL A 27 2.74 4.46 1.88
N THR A 28 3.20 4.23 3.10
CA THR A 28 4.41 4.87 3.65
C THR A 28 5.48 3.81 3.90
N PRO A 29 6.59 3.80 3.14
CA PRO A 29 7.72 2.89 3.39
C PRO A 29 8.31 3.11 4.78
N SER A 30 8.73 2.02 5.44
CA SER A 30 9.33 2.10 6.78
C SER A 30 10.68 2.83 6.69
N GLY A 31 10.83 3.91 7.45
CA GLY A 31 12.03 4.76 7.44
C GLY A 31 12.00 5.89 6.40
N ALA A 32 10.95 5.99 5.58
CA ALA A 32 10.72 7.13 4.71
C ALA A 32 9.77 8.14 5.37
N THR A 33 10.03 9.42 5.15
CA THR A 33 9.11 10.51 5.52
C THR A 33 8.02 10.72 4.46
N GLU A 34 8.27 10.28 3.23
CA GLU A 34 7.37 10.46 2.10
C GLU A 34 6.44 9.25 1.94
N SER A 35 5.17 9.55 1.67
CA SER A 35 4.14 8.55 1.40
C SER A 35 3.72 8.60 -0.07
N VAL A 36 3.44 7.44 -0.65
CA VAL A 36 2.91 7.31 -2.01
C VAL A 36 1.40 7.10 -1.93
N GLU A 37 0.64 7.91 -2.65
CA GLU A 37 -0.80 7.70 -2.80
C GLU A 37 -1.07 6.83 -4.03
N ILE A 38 -1.92 5.82 -3.83
CA ILE A 38 -2.33 4.84 -4.84
C ILE A 38 -3.85 4.96 -4.95
N ALA A 39 -4.36 5.17 -6.14
CA ALA A 39 -5.78 5.32 -6.42
C ALA A 39 -6.27 4.26 -7.42
N ALA A 40 -7.59 4.18 -7.60
CA ALA A 40 -8.20 3.31 -8.57
C ALA A 40 -7.57 3.47 -9.96
N GLY A 41 -7.10 2.37 -10.55
CA GLY A 41 -6.40 2.33 -11.83
C GLY A 41 -4.89 2.27 -11.73
N ASP A 42 -4.30 2.47 -10.54
CA ASP A 42 -2.85 2.36 -10.36
C ASP A 42 -2.37 0.91 -10.27
N PHE A 43 -1.21 0.66 -10.87
CA PHE A 43 -0.47 -0.60 -10.80
C PHE A 43 0.85 -0.37 -10.08
N VAL A 44 1.02 -1.02 -8.93
CA VAL A 44 2.18 -0.83 -8.06
C VAL A 44 2.88 -2.16 -7.81
N GLU A 45 4.20 -2.09 -7.63
CA GLU A 45 5.03 -3.24 -7.36
C GLU A 45 5.82 -3.02 -6.07
N PHE A 46 5.77 -4.00 -5.18
CA PHE A 46 6.43 -3.97 -3.88
C PHE A 46 7.58 -4.98 -3.87
N PRO A 47 8.84 -4.54 -3.68
CA PRO A 47 9.98 -5.44 -3.64
C PRO A 47 9.98 -6.31 -2.38
N LYS A 48 10.52 -7.52 -2.52
CA LYS A 48 10.72 -8.45 -1.40
C LYS A 48 11.52 -7.78 -0.27
N GLY A 49 11.05 -7.94 0.95
CA GLY A 49 11.67 -7.39 2.17
C GLY A 49 11.27 -5.95 2.48
N MET A 50 10.47 -5.31 1.63
CA MET A 50 9.93 -3.98 1.91
C MET A 50 8.92 -4.05 3.04
N SER A 51 9.06 -3.16 4.02
CA SER A 51 8.04 -2.93 5.05
C SER A 51 7.42 -1.55 4.84
N CYS A 52 6.10 -1.45 4.91
CA CYS A 52 5.38 -0.20 4.73
C CYS A 52 4.12 -0.16 5.59
N THR A 53 3.55 1.02 5.78
CA THR A 53 2.24 1.18 6.41
C THR A 53 1.22 1.53 5.34
N TRP A 54 0.15 0.74 5.27
CA TRP A 54 -1.02 1.01 4.47
C TRP A 54 -2.02 1.84 5.27
N ASP A 55 -2.54 2.89 4.66
CA ASP A 55 -3.57 3.77 5.21
C ASP A 55 -4.71 3.84 4.19
N VAL A 56 -5.72 2.99 4.39
CA VAL A 56 -6.88 2.84 3.51
C VAL A 56 -7.93 3.87 3.90
N SER A 57 -8.39 4.68 2.94
CA SER A 57 -9.37 5.77 3.14
C SER A 57 -10.71 5.47 2.46
#